data_AF-A0A9X3A1B0-F1
#
_entry.id   AF-A0A9X3A1B0-F1
#
_cell.length_a   1.000
_cell.length_b   1.000
_cell.length_c   1.000
_cell.angle_alpha   90.00
_cell.angle_beta   90.00
_cell.angle_gamma   90.00
#
_symmetry.space_group_name_H-M   'P 1'
#
loop_
_entity.id
_entity.type
_entity.pdbx_description
1 polymer ?
#
loop_
_entity_poly.entity_id
_entity_poly.type
_entity_poly.pdbx_seq_one_letter_code
_entity_poly.pdbx_strand_id
1 'polypeptide(L)'
;MTRDRVLPESARDVAEFSALLRSLKRNSGFTLRQLEERAAEQGSVLPRSTVADMLRRDGLPRSELLAAFVRACGDGQHLAEWSSARERLVLDEVREPPAEDPAPRRRTPVVLGAVAVVVVLLVVAVALWPRTEPAGDVPTDRTSPEVLFLPSAGSWVRIRAAGAEELCLTEGRDRAGRYQSAVAALRPCAEPGGPRVFMQSAGEDVVTVKWEHPVEHVMGCLTVMTSGPAKDMVEPREDCVEGDGDQVFRVERVADQRYRLRTPSGDRCLGLNGNHVEAGAEALRQPCAVEVDQEFLVDLDARD
;
A
#
# COMPACT_ATOMS: atom_id res chain seq x y z
N MET A 1 -13.32 10.88 43.63
CA MET A 1 -14.36 10.17 42.86
C MET A 1 -13.65 9.46 41.71
N THR A 2 -13.42 8.16 41.86
CA THR A 2 -12.80 7.31 40.84
C THR A 2 -13.77 7.27 39.66
N ARG A 3 -13.45 7.92 38.54
CA ARG A 3 -14.26 7.78 37.32
C ARG A 3 -14.16 6.32 36.89
N ASP A 4 -15.29 5.65 36.72
CA ASP A 4 -15.31 4.29 36.17
C ASP A 4 -14.58 4.30 34.83
N ARG A 5 -13.55 3.46 34.74
CA ARG A 5 -12.73 3.30 33.55
C ARG A 5 -13.58 2.68 32.44
N VAL A 6 -13.44 3.21 31.23
CA VAL A 6 -14.05 2.62 30.04
C VAL A 6 -13.16 1.46 29.57
N LEU A 7 -13.75 0.27 29.40
CA LEU A 7 -13.03 -0.94 29.01
C LEU A 7 -13.33 -1.27 27.53
N PRO A 8 -12.49 -0.83 26.57
CA PRO A 8 -12.74 -1.02 25.14
C PRO A 8 -12.87 -2.49 24.73
N GLU A 9 -12.19 -3.40 25.42
CA GLU A 9 -12.22 -4.85 25.18
C GLU A 9 -13.60 -5.48 25.40
N SER A 10 -14.49 -4.80 26.14
CA SER A 10 -15.86 -5.28 26.40
C SER A 10 -16.81 -5.14 25.20
N ALA A 11 -16.46 -4.35 24.17
CA ALA A 11 -17.29 -4.19 22.98
C ALA A 11 -17.33 -5.48 22.15
N ARG A 12 -18.53 -5.99 21.89
CA ARG A 12 -18.76 -7.21 21.08
C ARG A 12 -19.06 -6.91 19.62
N ASP A 13 -19.54 -5.70 19.34
CA ASP A 13 -19.84 -5.22 18.00
C ASP A 13 -19.47 -3.73 17.84
N VAL A 14 -19.64 -3.22 16.61
CA VAL A 14 -19.30 -1.84 16.24
C VAL A 14 -20.17 -0.81 16.97
N ALA A 15 -21.43 -1.12 17.24
CA ALA A 15 -22.35 -0.21 17.93
C ALA A 15 -21.96 -0.06 19.41
N GLU A 16 -21.61 -1.17 20.07
CA GLU A 16 -21.07 -1.19 21.43
C GLU A 16 -19.74 -0.41 21.51
N PHE A 17 -18.85 -0.56 20.53
CA PHE A 17 -17.61 0.21 20.46
C PHE A 17 -17.85 1.72 20.35
N SER A 18 -18.75 2.15 19.45
CA SER A 18 -19.16 3.55 19.36
C SER A 18 -19.78 4.07 20.66
N ALA A 19 -20.54 3.24 21.38
CA ALA A 19 -21.09 3.60 22.70
C ALA A 19 -19.99 3.79 23.76
N LEU A 20 -18.93 2.98 23.74
CA LEU A 20 -17.77 3.15 24.61
C LEU A 20 -17.02 4.44 24.29
N LEU A 21 -16.82 4.80 23.01
CA LEU A 21 -16.20 6.08 22.62
C LEU A 21 -17.01 7.30 23.11
N ARG A 22 -18.34 7.23 23.01
CA ARG A 22 -19.23 8.25 23.57
C ARG A 22 -19.08 8.35 25.09
N SER A 23 -18.89 7.22 25.76
CA SER A 23 -18.68 7.15 27.21
C SER A 23 -17.31 7.72 27.61
N LEU A 24 -16.26 7.41 26.85
CA LEU A 24 -14.92 8.00 27.04
C LEU A 24 -14.97 9.53 26.93
N LYS A 25 -15.64 10.06 25.90
CA LYS A 25 -15.83 11.51 25.75
C LYS A 25 -16.60 12.14 26.91
N ARG A 26 -17.65 11.48 27.42
CA ARG A 26 -18.40 11.99 28.58
C ARG A 26 -17.53 11.98 29.83
N ASN A 27 -16.74 10.92 30.02
CA ASN A 27 -15.89 10.75 31.20
C ASN A 27 -14.67 11.66 31.17
N SER A 28 -14.18 12.10 30.01
CA SER A 28 -13.08 13.08 29.94
C SER A 28 -13.52 14.45 30.47
N GLY A 29 -14.78 14.83 30.24
CA GLY A 29 -15.33 16.14 30.62
C GLY A 29 -14.90 17.28 29.71
N PHE A 30 -14.19 16.99 28.61
CA PHE A 30 -13.77 17.98 27.63
C PHE A 30 -14.87 18.25 26.58
N THR A 31 -15.00 19.52 26.20
CA THR A 31 -15.76 19.91 25.01
C THR A 31 -15.03 19.48 23.74
N LEU A 32 -15.74 19.40 22.61
CA LEU A 32 -15.10 19.08 21.32
C LEU A 32 -14.01 20.09 20.94
N ARG A 33 -14.18 21.36 21.33
CA ARG A 33 -13.15 22.39 21.18
C ARG A 33 -11.89 22.10 21.96
N GLN A 34 -12.04 21.73 23.23
CA GLN A 34 -10.88 21.40 24.06
C GLN A 34 -10.18 20.14 23.58
N LEU A 35 -10.92 19.15 23.03
CA LEU A 35 -10.30 17.97 22.43
C LEU A 35 -9.44 18.32 21.20
N GLU A 36 -9.92 19.21 20.33
CA GLU A 36 -9.14 19.69 19.18
C GLU A 36 -7.88 20.47 19.62
N GLU A 37 -8.02 21.37 20.59
CA GLU A 37 -6.88 22.13 21.14
C GLU A 37 -5.83 21.20 21.76
N ARG A 38 -6.26 20.21 22.55
CA ARG A 38 -5.39 19.21 23.17
C ARG A 38 -4.73 18.29 22.15
N ALA A 39 -5.44 17.93 21.09
CA ALA A 39 -4.84 17.15 20.01
C ALA A 39 -3.74 17.98 19.33
N ALA A 40 -4.00 19.27 19.05
CA ALA A 40 -3.02 20.17 18.44
C ALA A 40 -1.78 20.36 19.33
N GLU A 41 -1.96 20.49 20.66
CA GLU A 41 -0.85 20.52 21.63
C GLU A 41 0.00 19.23 21.60
N GLN A 42 -0.59 18.11 21.21
CA GLN A 42 0.07 16.80 21.08
C GLN A 42 0.53 16.52 19.66
N GLY A 43 0.54 17.52 18.77
CA GLY A 43 0.99 17.40 17.38
C GLY A 43 0.04 16.59 16.48
N SER A 44 -1.22 16.42 16.89
CA SER A 44 -2.24 15.67 16.15
C SER A 44 -3.38 16.59 15.73
N VAL A 45 -3.98 16.36 14.55
CA VAL A 45 -5.12 17.14 14.08
C VAL A 45 -6.41 16.38 14.39
N LEU A 46 -7.31 16.99 15.16
CA LEU A 46 -8.59 16.39 15.55
C LEU A 46 -9.75 17.38 15.35
N PRO A 47 -10.21 17.60 14.10
CA PRO A 47 -11.20 18.62 13.81
C PRO A 47 -12.52 18.34 14.53
N ARG A 48 -13.15 19.38 15.07
CA ARG A 48 -14.41 19.24 15.85
C ARG A 48 -15.51 18.51 15.08
N SER A 49 -15.66 18.81 13.78
CA SER A 49 -16.64 18.18 12.89
C SER A 49 -16.39 16.69 12.76
N THR A 50 -15.13 16.28 12.56
CA THR A 50 -14.73 14.88 12.44
C THR A 50 -15.01 14.09 13.70
N VAL A 51 -14.71 14.64 14.89
CA VAL A 51 -15.05 13.98 16.16
C VAL A 51 -16.56 13.88 16.35
N ALA A 52 -17.30 14.94 16.01
CA ALA A 52 -18.75 14.94 16.10
C ALA A 52 -19.39 13.89 15.17
N ASP A 53 -18.89 13.77 13.94
CA ASP A 53 -19.34 12.76 12.98
C ASP A 53 -18.98 11.35 13.42
N MET A 54 -17.74 11.13 13.87
CA MET A 54 -17.30 9.85 14.43
C MET A 54 -18.18 9.38 15.58
N LEU A 55 -18.48 10.27 16.54
CA LEU A 55 -19.31 9.91 17.69
C LEU A 55 -20.79 9.72 17.34
N ARG A 56 -21.26 10.27 16.21
CA ARG A 56 -22.64 10.08 15.74
C ARG A 56 -22.83 8.75 15.02
N ARG A 57 -21.82 8.30 14.27
CA ARG A 57 -21.91 7.09 13.45
C ARG A 57 -21.69 5.82 14.29
N ASP A 58 -22.38 4.75 13.94
CA ASP A 58 -22.13 3.41 14.46
C ASP A 58 -21.17 2.72 13.47
N GLY A 59 -19.91 3.15 13.49
CA GLY A 59 -18.87 2.72 12.56
C GLY A 59 -17.49 2.79 13.23
N LEU A 60 -16.59 1.89 12.83
CA LEU A 60 -15.24 1.88 13.40
C LEU A 60 -14.43 3.09 12.90
N PRO A 61 -13.94 3.97 13.78
CA PRO A 61 -13.07 5.08 13.38
C PRO A 61 -11.77 4.57 12.77
N ARG A 62 -11.08 5.38 11.96
CA ARG A 62 -9.71 5.07 11.52
C ARG A 62 -8.75 4.99 12.73
N SER A 63 -7.68 4.20 12.63
CA SER A 63 -6.69 4.01 13.71
C SER A 63 -6.16 5.34 14.24
N GLU A 64 -5.77 6.25 13.34
CA GLU A 64 -5.19 7.54 13.72
C GLU A 64 -6.22 8.46 14.39
N LEU A 65 -7.44 8.47 13.88
CA LEU A 65 -8.53 9.26 14.46
C LEU A 65 -8.87 8.75 15.87
N LEU A 66 -8.90 7.42 16.06
CA LEU A 66 -9.07 6.79 17.36
C LEU A 66 -7.93 7.17 18.31
N ALA A 67 -6.69 7.09 17.84
CA ALA A 67 -5.51 7.39 18.64
C ALA A 67 -5.47 8.85 19.09
N ALA A 68 -5.68 9.79 18.17
CA ALA A 68 -5.77 11.22 18.49
C ALA A 68 -6.90 11.51 19.49
N PHE A 69 -8.07 10.88 19.30
CA PHE A 69 -9.22 11.07 20.18
C PHE A 69 -8.99 10.51 21.60
N VAL A 70 -8.45 9.29 21.73
CA VAL A 70 -8.17 8.64 23.03
C VAL A 70 -7.12 9.44 23.81
N ARG A 71 -6.05 9.88 23.15
CA ARG A 71 -5.02 10.73 23.77
C ARG A 71 -5.57 12.10 24.17
N ALA A 72 -6.38 12.74 23.32
CA ALA A 72 -7.04 14.01 23.64
C ALA A 72 -7.99 13.88 24.84
N CYS A 73 -8.69 12.75 24.98
CA CYS A 73 -9.53 12.42 26.13
C CYS A 73 -8.75 12.15 27.42
N GLY A 74 -7.42 12.04 27.35
CA GLY A 74 -6.55 11.78 28.49
C GLY A 74 -6.35 10.29 28.82
N ASP A 75 -6.74 9.39 27.90
CA ASP A 75 -6.71 7.94 28.09
C ASP A 75 -5.61 7.25 27.26
N GLY A 76 -4.58 8.03 26.86
CA GLY A 76 -3.52 7.57 25.95
C GLY A 76 -2.73 6.35 26.45
N GLN A 77 -2.66 6.12 27.76
CA GLN A 77 -2.00 4.95 28.35
C GLN A 77 -2.72 3.62 28.00
N HIS A 78 -4.01 3.68 27.69
CA HIS A 78 -4.83 2.52 27.30
C HIS A 78 -5.07 2.46 25.79
N LEU A 79 -4.31 3.24 25.00
CA LEU A 79 -4.46 3.27 23.55
C LEU A 79 -4.29 1.89 22.90
N ALA A 80 -3.38 1.07 23.41
CA ALA A 80 -3.19 -0.29 22.91
C ALA A 80 -4.47 -1.13 23.02
N GLU A 81 -5.21 -1.01 24.14
CA GLU A 81 -6.46 -1.74 24.38
C GLU A 81 -7.56 -1.24 23.43
N TRP A 82 -7.64 0.08 23.21
CA TRP A 82 -8.56 0.69 22.23
C TRP A 82 -8.26 0.22 20.80
N SER A 83 -6.99 0.18 20.41
CA SER A 83 -6.56 -0.28 19.09
C SER A 83 -6.85 -1.76 18.87
N SER A 84 -6.52 -2.61 19.85
CA SER A 84 -6.79 -4.06 19.76
C SER A 84 -8.28 -4.40 19.74
N ALA A 85 -9.11 -3.69 20.52
CA ALA A 85 -10.56 -3.88 20.49
C ALA A 85 -11.15 -3.50 19.11
N ARG A 86 -10.69 -2.39 18.53
CA ARG A 86 -11.07 -2.00 17.16
C ARG A 86 -10.63 -3.05 16.14
N GLU A 87 -9.38 -3.51 16.19
CA GLU A 87 -8.84 -4.48 15.24
C GLU A 87 -9.61 -5.80 15.28
N ARG A 88 -9.96 -6.30 16.46
CA ARG A 88 -10.84 -7.47 16.62
C ARG A 88 -12.18 -7.27 15.91
N LEU A 89 -12.83 -6.11 16.08
CA LEU A 89 -14.10 -5.81 15.43
C LEU A 89 -13.99 -5.68 13.91
N VAL A 90 -12.87 -5.17 13.39
CA VAL A 90 -12.59 -5.17 11.94
C VAL A 90 -12.50 -6.61 11.43
N LEU A 91 -11.80 -7.50 12.14
CA LEU A 91 -11.68 -8.91 11.75
C LEU A 91 -13.02 -9.64 11.83
N ASP A 92 -13.88 -9.30 12.80
CA ASP A 92 -15.22 -9.86 12.95
C ASP A 92 -16.16 -9.38 11.82
N GLU A 93 -16.14 -8.10 11.42
CA GLU A 93 -16.89 -7.61 10.24
C GLU A 93 -16.45 -8.28 8.94
N VAL A 94 -15.16 -8.60 8.79
CA VAL A 94 -14.63 -9.32 7.61
C VAL A 94 -15.06 -10.80 7.62
N ARG A 95 -15.29 -11.37 8.80
CA ARG A 95 -15.67 -12.78 8.98
C ARG A 95 -17.16 -13.02 8.87
N GLU A 96 -17.98 -12.00 9.12
CA GLU A 96 -19.42 -12.07 8.88
C GLU A 96 -19.68 -12.07 7.37
N PRO A 97 -20.14 -13.18 6.77
CA PRO A 97 -20.46 -13.19 5.36
C PRO A 97 -21.57 -12.15 5.12
N PRO A 98 -21.51 -11.35 4.04
CA PRO A 98 -22.54 -10.37 3.76
C PRO A 98 -23.89 -11.08 3.77
N ALA A 99 -24.82 -10.59 4.60
CA ALA A 99 -26.19 -11.08 4.61
C ALA A 99 -26.71 -11.03 3.16
N GLU A 100 -27.05 -12.20 2.60
CA GLU A 100 -27.53 -12.32 1.24
C GLU A 100 -28.79 -11.46 1.06
N ASP A 101 -28.64 -10.34 0.35
CA ASP A 101 -29.78 -9.66 -0.25
C ASP A 101 -30.36 -10.60 -1.34
N PRO A 102 -31.68 -10.86 -1.37
CA PRO A 102 -32.25 -11.96 -2.14
C PRO A 102 -32.18 -11.66 -3.65
N ALA A 103 -31.31 -12.37 -4.36
CA ALA A 103 -31.16 -12.25 -5.81
C ALA A 103 -32.43 -12.68 -6.59
N PRO A 104 -32.79 -11.99 -7.69
CA PRO A 104 -33.95 -12.32 -8.50
C PRO A 104 -33.75 -13.58 -9.35
N ARG A 105 -34.67 -14.54 -9.22
CA ARG A 105 -34.67 -15.84 -9.91
C ARG A 105 -34.80 -15.70 -11.43
N ARG A 106 -33.75 -16.05 -12.19
CA ARG A 106 -33.85 -16.36 -13.63
C ARG A 106 -33.73 -17.87 -13.87
N ARG A 107 -34.73 -18.40 -14.57
CA ARG A 107 -34.94 -19.82 -14.87
C ARG A 107 -33.94 -20.31 -15.92
N THR A 108 -33.35 -21.47 -15.67
CA THR A 108 -32.53 -22.24 -16.62
C THR A 108 -33.40 -22.94 -17.68
N PRO A 109 -32.78 -23.37 -18.78
CA PRO A 109 -32.86 -24.79 -19.08
C PRO A 109 -31.50 -25.44 -19.39
N VAL A 110 -31.45 -26.72 -19.06
CA VAL A 110 -30.36 -27.69 -19.19
C VAL A 110 -30.19 -28.12 -20.65
N VAL A 111 -28.93 -28.26 -21.12
CA VAL A 111 -28.56 -29.24 -22.14
C VAL A 111 -27.24 -29.90 -21.75
N LEU A 112 -27.31 -31.21 -21.46
CA LEU A 112 -26.18 -32.13 -21.33
C LEU A 112 -25.55 -32.38 -22.72
N GLY A 113 -24.21 -32.44 -22.79
CA GLY A 113 -23.50 -32.92 -23.98
C GLY A 113 -22.04 -33.22 -23.67
N ALA A 114 -21.74 -34.50 -23.45
CA ALA A 114 -20.42 -35.05 -23.12
C ALA A 114 -19.51 -35.20 -24.36
N VAL A 115 -18.20 -34.97 -24.21
CA VAL A 115 -17.15 -35.71 -24.94
C VAL A 115 -15.89 -35.78 -24.06
N ALA A 116 -15.53 -37.00 -23.69
CA ALA A 116 -14.21 -37.37 -23.15
C ALA A 116 -13.39 -38.05 -24.26
N VAL A 117 -12.09 -38.19 -24.02
CA VAL A 117 -11.06 -38.94 -24.77
C VAL A 117 -10.26 -38.10 -25.77
N VAL A 118 -8.98 -37.84 -25.43
CA VAL A 118 -7.74 -38.09 -26.22
C VAL A 118 -6.59 -37.33 -25.53
N VAL A 119 -5.93 -37.94 -24.54
CA VAL A 119 -4.51 -37.66 -24.18
C VAL A 119 -3.92 -38.92 -23.52
N VAL A 120 -3.71 -39.98 -24.30
CA VAL A 120 -2.95 -41.19 -23.87
C VAL A 120 -1.76 -41.46 -24.83
N LEU A 121 -1.36 -40.50 -25.67
CA LEU A 121 -0.30 -40.70 -26.66
C LEU A 121 0.76 -39.59 -26.69
N LEU A 122 1.36 -39.25 -25.55
CA LEU A 122 2.61 -38.47 -25.50
C LEU A 122 3.59 -39.02 -24.44
N VAL A 123 3.79 -40.34 -24.40
CA VAL A 123 4.78 -41.02 -23.53
C VAL A 123 5.92 -41.68 -24.33
N VAL A 124 6.03 -41.52 -25.66
CA VAL A 124 7.05 -42.25 -26.46
C VAL A 124 7.86 -41.36 -27.41
N ALA A 125 8.46 -40.28 -26.91
CA ALA A 125 9.49 -39.54 -27.67
C ALA A 125 10.63 -39.01 -26.78
N VAL A 126 11.00 -39.74 -25.71
CA VAL A 126 12.10 -39.38 -24.79
C VAL A 126 13.39 -40.18 -25.06
N ALA A 127 13.40 -41.08 -26.04
CA ALA A 127 14.61 -41.84 -26.39
C ALA A 127 15.09 -41.41 -27.77
N LEU A 128 16.08 -40.50 -27.82
CA LEU A 128 17.05 -40.23 -28.90
C LEU A 128 17.30 -38.72 -29.06
N TRP A 129 17.94 -38.09 -28.07
CA TRP A 129 18.80 -36.94 -28.33
C TRP A 129 20.23 -37.26 -27.87
N PRO A 130 21.26 -37.06 -28.72
CA PRO A 130 22.64 -37.29 -28.35
C PRO A 130 23.07 -36.32 -27.24
N ARG A 131 23.79 -36.86 -26.26
CA ARG A 131 24.48 -36.08 -25.22
C ARG A 131 25.71 -35.43 -25.84
N THR A 132 25.65 -34.12 -26.04
CA THR A 132 26.81 -33.27 -26.25
C THR A 132 27.12 -32.58 -24.93
N GLU A 133 28.23 -32.96 -24.30
CA GLU A 133 28.81 -32.21 -23.18
C GLU A 133 29.64 -31.04 -23.74
N PRO A 134 29.39 -29.79 -23.34
CA PRO A 134 30.40 -28.75 -23.41
C PRO A 134 31.10 -28.70 -22.05
N ALA A 135 32.32 -29.24 -22.01
CA ALA A 135 33.33 -28.76 -21.09
C ALA A 135 33.68 -27.32 -21.51
N GLY A 136 33.28 -26.37 -20.68
CA GLY A 136 33.68 -24.97 -20.80
C GLY A 136 33.68 -24.40 -19.39
N ASP A 137 34.88 -24.19 -18.85
CA ASP A 137 35.10 -23.43 -17.63
C ASP A 137 34.33 -22.11 -17.72
N VAL A 138 33.30 -21.97 -16.88
CA VAL A 138 32.66 -20.68 -16.64
C VAL A 138 33.47 -20.03 -15.53
N PRO A 139 34.17 -18.91 -15.78
CA PRO A 139 34.65 -18.08 -14.70
C PRO A 139 33.43 -17.70 -13.87
N THR A 140 33.40 -18.10 -12.60
CA THR A 140 32.49 -17.52 -11.60
C THR A 140 32.89 -16.07 -11.40
N ASP A 141 32.55 -15.21 -12.36
CA ASP A 141 32.33 -13.81 -12.08
C ASP A 141 31.02 -13.76 -11.32
N ARG A 142 31.12 -13.56 -10.00
CA ARG A 142 29.99 -13.14 -9.20
C ARG A 142 29.72 -11.69 -9.58
N THR A 143 29.16 -11.46 -10.76
CA THR A 143 28.50 -10.21 -11.06
C THR A 143 27.24 -10.21 -10.22
N SER A 144 27.37 -9.78 -8.95
CA SER A 144 26.22 -9.33 -8.18
C SER A 144 25.44 -8.38 -9.08
N PRO A 145 24.10 -8.45 -9.15
CA PRO A 145 23.34 -7.47 -9.91
C PRO A 145 23.81 -6.09 -9.45
N GLU A 146 24.21 -5.25 -10.40
CA GLU A 146 24.75 -3.93 -10.13
C GLU A 146 23.62 -3.02 -9.62
N VAL A 147 23.32 -3.17 -8.33
CA VAL A 147 22.31 -2.43 -7.57
C VAL A 147 22.60 -0.94 -7.72
N LEU A 148 21.55 -0.12 -7.84
CA LEU A 148 21.69 1.33 -7.80
C LEU A 148 22.42 1.73 -6.49
N PHE A 149 23.63 2.28 -6.60
CA PHE A 149 24.36 2.78 -5.44
C PHE A 149 23.69 4.04 -4.91
N LEU A 150 23.03 3.91 -3.77
CA LEU A 150 22.48 5.04 -3.03
C LEU A 150 23.35 5.30 -1.79
N PRO A 151 23.72 6.55 -1.50
CA PRO A 151 24.26 6.92 -0.19
C PRO A 151 23.31 6.46 0.93
N SER A 152 23.85 6.09 2.08
CA SER A 152 23.03 5.73 3.26
C SER A 152 22.11 6.86 3.71
N ALA A 153 22.55 8.11 3.49
CA ALA A 153 21.73 9.29 3.71
C ALA A 153 20.49 9.36 2.81
N GLY A 154 20.47 8.63 1.68
CA GLY A 154 19.46 8.70 0.63
C GLY A 154 19.82 9.69 -0.48
N SER A 155 18.98 9.77 -1.51
CA SER A 155 19.14 10.67 -2.65
C SER A 155 17.79 11.14 -3.17
N TRP A 156 17.74 12.41 -3.58
CA TRP A 156 16.62 12.92 -4.37
C TRP A 156 16.72 12.35 -5.78
N VAL A 157 15.60 11.81 -6.26
CA VAL A 157 15.53 11.12 -7.55
C VAL A 157 14.33 11.58 -8.34
N ARG A 158 14.39 11.34 -9.65
CA ARG A 158 13.24 11.30 -10.54
C ARG A 158 13.11 9.88 -11.08
N ILE A 159 11.92 9.30 -10.94
CA ILE A 159 11.61 7.97 -11.48
C ILE A 159 10.78 8.17 -12.74
N ARG A 160 11.31 7.80 -13.91
CA ARG A 160 10.64 7.94 -15.22
C ARG A 160 10.29 6.58 -15.80
N ALA A 161 9.26 6.51 -16.62
CA ALA A 161 8.94 5.27 -17.32
C ALA A 161 9.91 5.05 -18.50
N ALA A 162 10.46 3.84 -18.64
CA ALA A 162 11.44 3.56 -19.69
C ALA A 162 10.84 3.50 -21.11
N GLY A 163 9.52 3.36 -21.22
CA GLY A 163 8.78 3.40 -22.49
C GLY A 163 8.21 4.79 -22.86
N ALA A 164 8.27 5.75 -21.94
CA ALA A 164 7.81 7.13 -22.13
C ALA A 164 8.59 8.04 -21.18
N GLU A 165 9.78 8.42 -21.62
CA GLU A 165 10.79 9.10 -20.80
C GLU A 165 10.40 10.49 -20.30
N GLU A 166 9.35 11.09 -20.86
CA GLU A 166 8.75 12.35 -20.43
C GLU A 166 7.75 12.19 -19.26
N LEU A 167 7.40 10.94 -18.91
CA LEU A 167 6.47 10.61 -17.85
C LEU A 167 7.20 10.14 -16.59
N CYS A 168 6.80 10.71 -15.46
CA CYS A 168 7.33 10.46 -14.15
C CYS A 168 6.33 9.69 -13.29
N LEU A 169 6.83 8.75 -12.50
CA LEU A 169 6.07 8.12 -11.43
C LEU A 169 5.91 9.10 -10.27
N THR A 170 4.71 9.64 -10.11
CA THR A 170 4.40 10.70 -9.16
C THR A 170 2.96 10.57 -8.64
N GLU A 171 2.48 11.55 -7.88
CA GLU A 171 1.11 11.56 -7.34
C GLU A 171 0.05 11.65 -8.45
N GLY A 172 -0.84 10.67 -8.48
CA GLY A 172 -2.01 10.61 -9.32
C GLY A 172 -3.24 10.08 -8.58
N ARG A 173 -4.22 9.62 -9.36
CA ARG A 173 -5.52 9.12 -8.87
C ARG A 173 -5.87 7.82 -9.60
N ASP A 174 -6.62 6.96 -8.92
CA ASP A 174 -7.25 5.80 -9.56
C ASP A 174 -8.20 6.27 -10.67
N ARG A 175 -7.90 5.92 -11.92
CA ARG A 175 -8.70 6.28 -13.10
C ARG A 175 -10.07 5.63 -13.08
N ALA A 176 -10.21 4.47 -12.41
CA ALA A 176 -11.50 3.83 -12.24
C ALA A 176 -12.37 4.53 -11.18
N GLY A 177 -11.82 5.46 -10.40
CA GLY A 177 -12.53 6.22 -9.37
C GLY A 177 -13.00 5.38 -8.17
N ARG A 178 -12.53 4.14 -8.04
CA ARG A 178 -12.86 3.22 -6.95
C ARG A 178 -12.10 3.59 -5.68
N TYR A 179 -10.96 4.25 -5.81
CA TYR A 179 -10.15 4.76 -4.71
C TYR A 179 -9.92 6.27 -4.85
N GLN A 180 -10.16 7.00 -3.76
CA GLN A 180 -10.19 8.47 -3.78
C GLN A 180 -8.87 9.09 -3.29
N SER A 181 -8.03 8.34 -2.57
CA SER A 181 -6.73 8.82 -2.11
C SER A 181 -5.72 8.92 -3.25
N ALA A 182 -4.62 9.59 -2.97
CA ALA A 182 -3.46 9.61 -3.86
C ALA A 182 -2.93 8.19 -4.11
N VAL A 183 -2.51 7.94 -5.33
CA VAL A 183 -1.80 6.72 -5.74
C VAL A 183 -0.65 7.08 -6.65
N ALA A 184 0.33 6.18 -6.79
CA ALA A 184 1.38 6.33 -7.78
C ALA A 184 0.85 6.12 -9.19
N ALA A 185 1.10 7.11 -10.04
CA ALA A 185 0.73 7.07 -11.45
C ALA A 185 1.73 7.87 -12.29
N LEU A 186 1.70 7.64 -13.60
CA LEU A 186 2.49 8.41 -14.55
C LEU A 186 1.88 9.78 -14.80
N ARG A 187 2.69 10.83 -14.72
CA ARG A 187 2.33 12.19 -15.17
C ARG A 187 3.50 12.85 -15.88
N PRO A 188 3.28 13.87 -16.73
CA PRO A 188 4.37 14.60 -17.35
C PRO A 188 5.36 15.11 -16.29
N CYS A 189 6.64 14.81 -16.45
CA CYS A 189 7.69 15.19 -15.50
C CYS A 189 7.81 16.70 -15.31
N ALA A 190 7.45 17.49 -16.33
CA ALA A 190 7.47 18.95 -16.28
C ALA A 190 6.22 19.56 -15.61
N GLU A 191 5.24 18.73 -15.24
CA GLU A 191 4.03 19.20 -14.57
C GLU A 191 4.37 19.67 -13.14
N PRO A 192 4.05 20.92 -12.77
CA PRO A 192 4.36 21.44 -11.45
C PRO A 192 3.42 20.87 -10.38
N GLY A 193 3.88 20.89 -9.13
CA GLY A 193 3.05 20.55 -7.97
C GLY A 193 2.94 19.07 -7.65
N GLY A 194 3.75 18.20 -8.29
CA GLY A 194 3.96 16.83 -7.81
C GLY A 194 4.92 16.79 -6.61
N PRO A 195 4.91 15.71 -5.81
CA PRO A 195 5.85 15.50 -4.72
C PRO A 195 7.29 15.36 -5.21
N ARG A 196 8.25 15.69 -4.35
CA ARG A 196 9.67 15.36 -4.59
C ARG A 196 9.92 13.93 -4.13
N VAL A 197 10.65 13.16 -4.93
CA VAL A 197 10.92 11.74 -4.65
C VAL A 197 12.29 11.59 -3.99
N PHE A 198 12.31 10.92 -2.85
CA PHE A 198 13.52 10.61 -2.09
C PHE A 198 13.67 9.11 -1.94
N MET A 199 14.81 8.56 -2.36
CA MET A 199 15.10 7.14 -2.25
C MET A 199 16.18 6.93 -1.19
N GLN A 200 15.91 6.07 -0.21
CA GLN A 200 16.80 5.83 0.92
C GLN A 200 17.01 4.34 1.14
N SER A 201 18.23 3.92 1.47
CA SER A 201 18.49 2.55 1.90
C SER A 201 17.70 2.22 3.17
N ALA A 202 17.07 1.04 3.19
CA ALA A 202 16.30 0.50 4.31
C ALA A 202 16.85 -0.86 4.80
N GLY A 203 18.04 -1.23 4.34
CA GLY A 203 18.66 -2.54 4.55
C GLY A 203 19.78 -2.79 3.54
N GLU A 204 20.32 -4.00 3.52
CA GLU A 204 21.46 -4.35 2.63
C GLU A 204 21.10 -4.30 1.14
N ASP A 205 19.88 -4.67 0.76
CA ASP A 205 19.45 -4.82 -0.65
C ASP A 205 18.11 -4.14 -0.97
N VAL A 206 17.54 -3.41 -0.02
CA VAL A 206 16.23 -2.77 -0.16
C VAL A 206 16.28 -1.27 0.10
N VAL A 207 15.38 -0.56 -0.57
CA VAL A 207 15.19 0.87 -0.46
C VAL A 207 13.76 1.19 -0.06
N THR A 208 13.58 2.27 0.68
CA THR A 208 12.30 2.94 0.81
C THR A 208 12.25 4.10 -0.18
N VAL A 209 11.16 4.21 -0.92
CA VAL A 209 10.87 5.37 -1.77
C VAL A 209 9.89 6.26 -1.01
N LYS A 210 10.24 7.52 -0.85
CA LYS A 210 9.47 8.52 -0.09
C LYS A 210 9.07 9.67 -0.98
N TRP A 211 7.91 10.24 -0.72
CA TRP A 211 7.42 11.46 -1.34
C TRP A 211 7.32 12.57 -0.32
N GLU A 212 7.96 13.69 -0.60
CA GLU A 212 7.75 14.94 0.12
C GLU A 212 6.54 15.66 -0.47
N HIS A 213 5.49 15.83 0.32
CA HIS A 213 4.29 16.55 -0.10
C HIS A 213 4.66 18.00 -0.49
N PRO A 214 4.20 18.52 -1.65
CA PRO A 214 4.67 19.81 -2.19
C PRO A 214 4.27 21.03 -1.34
N VAL A 215 3.19 20.92 -0.57
CA VAL A 215 2.68 21.99 0.32
C VAL A 215 3.07 21.76 1.78
N GLU A 216 2.72 20.60 2.33
CA GLU A 216 2.92 20.28 3.75
C GLU A 216 4.37 19.87 4.09
N HIS A 217 5.19 19.52 3.10
CA HIS A 217 6.57 19.05 3.28
C HIS A 217 6.72 17.81 4.18
N VAL A 218 5.62 17.08 4.40
CA VAL A 218 5.63 15.79 5.11
C VAL A 218 6.10 14.68 4.17
N MET A 219 6.82 13.71 4.73
CA MET A 219 7.31 12.55 3.98
C MET A 219 6.30 11.40 4.07
N GLY A 220 5.86 10.89 2.93
CA GLY A 220 5.09 9.65 2.83
C GLY A 220 5.91 8.54 2.19
N CYS A 221 5.94 7.36 2.80
CA CYS A 221 6.56 6.16 2.25
C CYS A 221 5.63 5.50 1.23
N LEU A 222 6.15 5.24 0.02
CA LEU A 222 5.40 4.50 -0.99
C LEU A 222 5.16 3.08 -0.50
N THR A 223 3.88 2.74 -0.39
CA THR A 223 3.40 1.50 0.21
C THR A 223 2.50 0.77 -0.76
N VAL A 224 2.76 -0.52 -0.97
CA VAL A 224 1.85 -1.39 -1.70
C VAL A 224 0.64 -1.71 -0.83
N MET A 225 -0.54 -1.32 -1.28
CA MET A 225 -1.78 -1.58 -0.57
C MET A 225 -2.16 -3.05 -0.70
N THR A 226 -2.33 -3.77 0.41
CA THR A 226 -2.58 -5.23 0.39
C THR A 226 -4.04 -5.61 0.35
N SER A 227 -4.95 -4.66 0.57
CA SER A 227 -6.38 -4.90 0.71
C SER A 227 -7.23 -3.70 0.25
N GLY A 228 -8.55 -3.91 0.22
CA GLY A 228 -9.50 -2.85 -0.13
C GLY A 228 -9.53 -2.51 -1.63
N PRO A 229 -10.18 -1.39 -2.00
CA PRO A 229 -10.35 -1.00 -3.41
C PRO A 229 -9.03 -0.63 -4.10
N ALA A 230 -8.02 -0.24 -3.31
CA ALA A 230 -6.67 0.09 -3.77
C ALA A 230 -5.74 -1.12 -3.79
N LYS A 231 -6.23 -2.36 -3.57
CA LYS A 231 -5.39 -3.54 -3.52
C LYS A 231 -4.43 -3.59 -4.72
N ASP A 232 -3.17 -3.87 -4.41
CA ASP A 232 -2.00 -3.87 -5.27
C ASP A 232 -1.54 -2.49 -5.79
N MET A 233 -2.31 -1.41 -5.61
CA MET A 233 -1.85 -0.04 -5.93
C MET A 233 -0.80 0.44 -4.94
N VAL A 234 -0.02 1.45 -5.32
CA VAL A 234 0.97 2.07 -4.45
C VAL A 234 0.48 3.43 -3.96
N GLU A 235 0.49 3.67 -2.65
CA GLU A 235 0.06 4.92 -2.01
C GLU A 235 1.20 5.54 -1.18
N PRO A 236 1.36 6.87 -1.16
CA PRO A 236 2.22 7.54 -0.18
C PRO A 236 1.57 7.52 1.20
N ARG A 237 2.08 6.67 2.08
CA ARG A 237 1.63 6.51 3.46
C ARG A 237 2.48 7.33 4.41
N GLU A 238 1.85 8.07 5.32
CA GLU A 238 2.58 8.90 6.31
C GLU A 238 3.29 8.05 7.38
N ASP A 239 2.81 6.84 7.61
CA ASP A 239 3.40 5.86 8.51
C ASP A 239 4.53 5.08 7.84
N CYS A 240 5.74 5.66 7.83
CA CYS A 240 6.97 4.98 7.41
C CYS A 240 7.40 3.95 8.46
N VAL A 241 7.06 2.67 8.26
CA VAL A 241 7.34 1.57 9.19
C VAL A 241 8.61 0.82 8.78
N GLU A 242 9.59 0.79 9.68
CA GLU A 242 10.83 0.06 9.45
C GLU A 242 10.57 -1.45 9.34
N GLY A 243 11.13 -2.09 8.32
CA GLY A 243 10.97 -3.52 8.07
C GLY A 243 9.61 -3.93 7.49
N ASP A 244 8.72 -2.98 7.18
CA ASP A 244 7.48 -3.29 6.46
C ASP A 244 7.79 -3.65 5.01
N GLY A 245 7.56 -4.92 4.66
CA GLY A 245 7.83 -5.48 3.34
C GLY A 245 6.99 -4.85 2.22
N ASP A 246 5.87 -4.21 2.53
CA ASP A 246 5.06 -3.49 1.55
C ASP A 246 5.54 -2.05 1.31
N GLN A 247 6.49 -1.54 2.11
CA GLN A 247 7.06 -0.17 2.01
C GLN A 247 8.51 -0.13 1.48
N VAL A 248 9.04 -1.29 1.10
CA VAL A 248 10.41 -1.41 0.61
C VAL A 248 10.45 -2.11 -0.73
N PHE A 249 11.49 -1.80 -1.51
CA PHE A 249 11.69 -2.33 -2.87
C PHE A 249 13.16 -2.70 -3.07
N ARG A 250 13.42 -3.77 -3.82
CA ARG A 250 14.72 -4.02 -4.44
C ARG A 250 14.76 -3.28 -5.78
N VAL A 251 15.81 -2.50 -6.00
CA VAL A 251 16.04 -1.79 -7.26
C VAL A 251 17.00 -2.61 -8.10
N GLU A 252 16.45 -3.42 -9.00
CA GLU A 252 17.18 -4.37 -9.82
C GLU A 252 17.47 -3.77 -11.20
N ARG A 253 18.74 -3.74 -11.62
CA ARG A 253 19.09 -3.33 -12.99
C ARG A 253 18.64 -4.40 -13.98
N VAL A 254 17.91 -4.01 -15.02
CA VAL A 254 17.44 -4.93 -16.08
C VAL A 254 18.22 -4.79 -17.38
N ALA A 255 18.60 -3.57 -17.76
CA ALA A 255 19.44 -3.25 -18.92
C ALA A 255 19.92 -1.80 -18.84
N ASP A 256 21.14 -1.48 -19.27
CA ASP A 256 21.69 -0.12 -19.25
C ASP A 256 21.37 0.64 -17.94
N GLN A 257 20.65 1.77 -18.00
CA GLN A 257 20.15 2.56 -16.86
C GLN A 257 18.67 2.32 -16.54
N ARG A 258 18.13 1.17 -16.94
CA ARG A 258 16.77 0.73 -16.66
C ARG A 258 16.76 -0.18 -15.44
N TYR A 259 15.81 0.08 -14.57
CA TYR A 259 15.64 -0.59 -13.30
C TYR A 259 14.21 -1.10 -13.16
N ARG A 260 14.08 -2.17 -12.39
CA ARG A 260 12.83 -2.74 -11.95
C ARG A 260 12.74 -2.60 -10.44
N LEU A 261 11.57 -2.21 -9.95
CA LEU A 261 11.30 -2.15 -8.51
C LEU A 261 10.58 -3.43 -8.12
N ARG A 262 11.28 -4.35 -7.46
CA ARG A 262 10.75 -5.65 -7.02
C ARG A 262 10.37 -5.59 -5.54
N THR A 263 9.22 -6.15 -5.14
CA THR A 263 8.90 -6.27 -3.71
C THR A 263 9.74 -7.38 -3.05
N PRO A 264 10.08 -7.27 -1.75
CA PRO A 264 10.95 -8.24 -1.09
C PRO A 264 10.43 -9.68 -1.09
N SER A 265 9.10 -9.84 -1.05
CA SER A 265 8.42 -11.13 -1.00
C SER A 265 7.86 -11.53 -2.36
N GLY A 266 8.16 -12.77 -2.77
CA GLY A 266 7.64 -13.38 -4.00
C GLY A 266 8.25 -12.85 -5.30
N ASP A 267 7.64 -13.24 -6.41
CA ASP A 267 7.99 -12.79 -7.76
C ASP A 267 7.03 -11.69 -8.21
N ARG A 268 7.12 -10.55 -7.50
CA ARG A 268 6.23 -9.41 -7.67
C ARG A 268 7.02 -8.12 -7.84
N CYS A 269 6.58 -7.34 -8.82
CA CYS A 269 7.23 -6.13 -9.27
C CYS A 269 6.23 -5.00 -9.42
N LEU A 270 6.73 -3.76 -9.32
CA LEU A 270 5.97 -2.59 -9.69
C LEU A 270 5.85 -2.55 -11.22
N GLY A 271 4.64 -2.40 -11.72
CA GLY A 271 4.37 -2.20 -13.13
C GLY A 271 3.14 -1.35 -13.35
N LEU A 272 2.88 -0.97 -14.59
CA LEU A 272 1.81 -0.03 -14.91
C LEU A 272 0.50 -0.75 -15.24
N ASN A 273 -0.60 -0.14 -14.81
CA ASN A 273 -1.94 -0.69 -14.99
C ASN A 273 -2.26 -0.91 -16.47
N GLY A 274 -2.77 -2.11 -16.78
CA GLY A 274 -3.05 -2.53 -18.15
C GLY A 274 -1.82 -2.61 -19.06
N ASN A 275 -0.60 -2.57 -18.51
CA ASN A 275 0.67 -2.49 -19.23
C ASN A 275 0.76 -1.24 -20.13
N HIS A 276 0.02 -0.18 -19.78
CA HIS A 276 0.01 1.06 -20.56
C HIS A 276 1.08 2.01 -20.04
N VAL A 277 1.99 2.42 -20.91
CA VAL A 277 3.01 3.44 -20.61
C VAL A 277 2.51 4.81 -21.08
N GLU A 278 1.48 5.32 -20.41
CA GLU A 278 0.81 6.59 -20.77
C GLU A 278 0.47 7.43 -19.53
N ALA A 279 0.18 8.72 -19.74
CA ALA A 279 -0.21 9.61 -18.66
C ALA A 279 -1.48 9.10 -17.95
N GLY A 280 -1.44 9.10 -16.62
CA GLY A 280 -2.49 8.60 -15.73
C GLY A 280 -2.40 7.10 -15.45
N ALA A 281 -1.53 6.33 -16.11
CA ALA A 281 -1.38 4.90 -15.80
C ALA A 281 -0.87 4.72 -14.36
N GLU A 282 -1.62 3.98 -13.55
CA GLU A 282 -1.31 3.74 -12.14
C GLU A 282 -0.23 2.67 -11.99
N ALA A 283 0.61 2.79 -10.98
CA ALA A 283 1.57 1.76 -10.62
C ALA A 283 0.97 0.77 -9.63
N LEU A 284 1.17 -0.51 -9.93
CA LEU A 284 0.60 -1.65 -9.22
C LEU A 284 1.67 -2.70 -8.97
N ARG A 285 1.53 -3.45 -7.89
CA ARG A 285 2.24 -4.70 -7.67
C ARG A 285 1.62 -5.79 -8.54
N GLN A 286 2.41 -6.34 -9.45
CA GLN A 286 2.00 -7.38 -10.39
C GLN A 286 3.09 -8.47 -10.49
N PRO A 287 2.85 -9.63 -11.13
CA PRO A 287 3.91 -10.59 -11.40
C PRO A 287 5.05 -9.93 -12.19
N CYS A 288 6.30 -10.27 -11.87
CA CYS A 288 7.43 -9.74 -12.61
C CYS A 288 7.42 -10.24 -14.07
N ALA A 289 7.62 -9.33 -15.01
CA ALA A 289 7.64 -9.63 -16.45
C ALA A 289 8.75 -8.83 -17.15
N VAL A 290 9.26 -9.34 -18.26
CA VAL A 290 10.28 -8.66 -19.09
C VAL A 290 9.56 -7.73 -20.08
N GLU A 291 8.82 -6.77 -19.54
CA GLU A 291 7.98 -5.85 -20.28
C GLU A 291 8.31 -4.40 -19.87
N VAL A 292 8.24 -3.48 -20.83
CA VAL A 292 8.66 -2.09 -20.65
C VAL A 292 7.82 -1.32 -19.63
N ASP A 293 6.61 -1.80 -19.32
CA ASP A 293 5.73 -1.22 -18.30
C ASP A 293 6.19 -1.52 -16.86
N GLN A 294 7.21 -2.37 -16.69
CA GLN A 294 7.87 -2.65 -15.41
C GLN A 294 9.31 -2.11 -15.34
N GLU A 295 9.70 -1.31 -16.33
CA GLU A 295 11.04 -0.73 -16.44
C GLU A 295 11.00 0.77 -16.21
N PHE A 296 11.89 1.24 -15.35
CA PHE A 296 11.98 2.64 -14.94
C PHE A 296 13.40 3.15 -15.09
N LEU A 297 13.53 4.41 -15.46
CA LEU A 297 14.78 5.16 -15.37
C LEU A 297 14.80 5.86 -14.02
N VAL A 298 15.88 5.74 -13.28
CA VAL A 298 16.06 6.43 -12.00
C VAL A 298 17.17 7.46 -12.18
N ASP A 299 16.77 8.71 -12.42
CA ASP A 299 17.71 9.81 -12.49
C ASP A 299 17.96 10.31 -11.07
N LEU A 300 19.22 10.36 -10.67
CA LEU A 300 19.60 11.15 -9.51
C LEU A 300 19.39 12.62 -9.89
N ASP A 301 18.57 13.34 -9.14
CA ASP A 301 18.42 14.77 -9.35
C ASP A 301 19.78 15.41 -9.03
N ALA A 302 20.56 15.70 -10.06
CA ALA A 302 21.82 16.41 -9.95
C ALA A 302 21.52 17.89 -9.70
N ARG A 303 21.24 18.24 -8.44
CA ARG A 303 21.23 19.62 -7.95
C ARG A 303 21.54 19.59 -6.46
N ASP A 304 22.25 20.53 -5.89
CA ASP A 304 23.08 21.66 -6.34
C ASP A 304 23.86 22.07 -5.07
#